data_AF-A0A0M1P1W7-F1
#
_entry.id   AF-A0A0M1P1W7-F1
#
_cell.length_a   1.000
_cell.length_b   1.000
_cell.length_c   1.000
_cell.angle_alpha   90.00
_cell.angle_beta   90.00
_cell.angle_gamma   90.00
#
_symmetry.space_group_name_H-M   'P 1'
#
loop_
_entity.id
_entity.type
_entity.pdbx_description
1 polymer ?
#
loop_
_entity_poly.entity_id
_entity_poly.type
_entity_poly.pdbx_seq_one_letter_code
_entity_poly.pdbx_strand_id
1 'polypeptide(L)'
;MDQFKHETASKVLKVDYNANGFLWMFGSISLDTEINVRKRLVRENDLSKIASLKSGIDSQVEFGKQINIIFAISTFILSTILAPLTFYLQQSIKTIDWQHEVRMVVTKEELSIAKNNVEKEAILSKLTDQISEDSDNYHEGLLKMQDLQSKMLLIIFIPLIFIFVAAIMRFKWLLSLSTCVENAFTEKKEQELKSKSRREDILRRC
;
A
#
# COMPACT_ATOMS: atom_id res chain seq x y z
N MET A 1 30.73 17.74 -19.37
CA MET A 1 30.14 16.38 -19.43
C MET A 1 29.65 16.03 -18.01
N ASP A 2 28.95 16.97 -17.35
CA ASP A 2 28.91 17.06 -15.88
C ASP A 2 27.50 17.19 -15.27
N GLN A 3 26.44 17.20 -16.08
CA GLN A 3 25.07 17.36 -15.57
C GLN A 3 24.47 16.11 -14.91
N PHE A 4 25.13 14.94 -15.00
CA PHE A 4 24.58 13.66 -14.53
C PHE A 4 25.10 13.19 -13.16
N LYS A 5 25.93 13.98 -12.47
CA LYS A 5 26.57 13.50 -11.23
C LYS A 5 25.59 13.32 -10.06
N HIS A 6 24.36 13.86 -10.15
CA HIS A 6 23.38 13.83 -9.04
C HIS A 6 21.94 13.47 -9.41
N GLU A 7 21.60 13.19 -10.67
CA GLU A 7 20.22 12.87 -11.05
C GLU A 7 20.00 11.38 -11.31
N THR A 8 18.95 10.80 -10.74
CA THR A 8 18.61 9.39 -10.96
C THR A 8 18.19 9.15 -12.40
N ALA A 9 18.58 8.00 -12.98
CA ALA A 9 18.24 7.67 -14.37
C ALA A 9 16.72 7.73 -14.65
N SER A 10 15.88 7.42 -13.66
CA SER A 10 14.42 7.54 -13.77
C SER A 10 13.94 8.99 -13.84
N LYS A 11 14.59 9.91 -13.11
CA LYS A 11 14.28 11.34 -13.17
C LYS A 11 14.63 11.89 -14.54
N VAL A 12 15.80 11.52 -15.07
CA VAL A 12 16.25 11.89 -16.42
C VAL A 12 15.24 11.42 -17.48
N LEU A 13 14.84 10.16 -17.45
CA LEU A 13 13.86 9.62 -18.40
C LEU A 13 12.49 10.30 -18.25
N LYS A 14 12.08 10.65 -17.04
CA LYS A 14 10.83 11.35 -16.80
C LYS A 14 10.86 12.79 -17.30
N VAL A 15 11.89 13.55 -16.97
CA VAL A 15 11.97 15.00 -17.23
C VAL A 15 12.37 15.29 -18.67
N ASP A 16 13.43 14.65 -19.16
CA ASP A 16 14.03 15.00 -20.46
C ASP A 16 13.31 14.29 -21.62
N TYR A 17 12.77 13.10 -21.35
CA TYR A 17 12.13 12.24 -22.36
C TYR A 17 10.62 12.11 -22.17
N ASN A 18 10.05 12.74 -21.13
CA ASN A 18 8.61 12.72 -20.83
C ASN A 18 8.06 11.28 -20.69
N ALA A 19 8.86 10.37 -20.14
CA ALA A 19 8.51 8.96 -19.97
C ALA A 19 7.53 8.76 -18.80
N ASN A 20 6.35 9.37 -18.89
CA ASN A 20 5.31 9.30 -17.88
C ASN A 20 4.50 8.01 -18.00
N GLY A 21 4.00 7.53 -16.86
CA GLY A 21 3.03 6.44 -16.80
C GLY A 21 1.59 6.95 -16.94
N PHE A 22 0.65 6.10 -16.53
CA PHE A 22 -0.78 6.39 -16.51
C PHE A 22 -1.12 7.70 -15.75
N LEU A 23 -2.00 8.53 -16.32
CA LEU A 23 -2.45 9.82 -15.76
C LEU A 23 -1.31 10.77 -15.33
N TRP A 24 -0.24 10.85 -16.11
CA TRP A 24 0.95 11.68 -15.84
C TRP A 24 1.71 11.32 -14.54
N MET A 25 1.34 10.22 -13.90
CA MET A 25 1.95 9.69 -12.70
C MET A 25 2.78 8.44 -13.00
N PHE A 26 3.20 7.76 -11.94
CA PHE A 26 3.87 6.46 -12.04
C PHE A 26 2.85 5.37 -12.41
N GLY A 27 3.26 4.41 -13.24
CA GLY A 27 2.46 3.28 -13.71
C GLY A 27 3.06 2.70 -15.00
N SER A 28 2.32 1.88 -15.74
CA SER A 28 2.77 1.46 -17.08
C SER A 28 2.89 2.67 -18.00
N ILE A 29 3.99 2.75 -18.76
CA ILE A 29 4.16 3.74 -19.81
C ILE A 29 3.26 3.33 -20.99
N SER A 30 2.61 4.31 -21.62
CA SER A 30 1.80 4.02 -22.80
C SER A 30 2.69 3.56 -23.95
N LEU A 31 2.17 2.70 -24.83
CA LEU A 31 2.92 2.15 -25.95
C LEU A 31 3.44 3.25 -26.89
N ASP A 32 2.67 4.32 -27.08
CA ASP A 32 3.08 5.49 -27.86
C ASP A 32 4.22 6.26 -27.18
N THR A 33 4.10 6.50 -25.87
CA THR A 33 5.17 7.14 -25.08
C THR A 33 6.45 6.30 -25.12
N GLU A 34 6.36 4.98 -24.98
CA GLU A 34 7.51 4.08 -25.06
C GLU A 34 8.20 4.18 -26.43
N ILE A 35 7.45 4.14 -27.52
CA ILE A 35 7.99 4.27 -28.88
C ILE A 35 8.69 5.62 -29.06
N ASN A 36 8.08 6.71 -28.58
CA ASN A 36 8.62 8.06 -28.70
C ASN A 36 9.90 8.23 -27.88
N VAL A 37 9.92 7.76 -26.64
CA VAL A 37 11.10 7.77 -25.77
C VAL A 37 12.22 6.94 -26.39
N ARG A 38 11.94 5.71 -26.87
CA ARG A 38 12.92 4.85 -27.53
C ARG A 38 13.56 5.52 -28.74
N LYS A 39 12.74 6.07 -29.65
CA LYS A 39 13.23 6.78 -30.84
C LYS A 39 14.12 7.96 -30.48
N ARG A 40 13.74 8.76 -29.48
CA ARG A 40 14.53 9.90 -29.00
C ARG A 40 15.83 9.45 -28.37
N LEU A 41 15.81 8.43 -27.51
CA LEU A 41 17.02 7.87 -26.91
C LEU A 41 18.05 7.44 -27.97
N VAL A 42 17.61 6.71 -28.99
CA VAL A 42 18.47 6.24 -30.09
C VAL A 42 19.02 7.41 -30.91
N ARG A 43 18.22 8.44 -31.17
CA ARG A 43 18.63 9.59 -32.00
C ARG A 43 19.54 10.57 -31.27
N GLU A 44 19.23 10.89 -30.02
CA GLU A 44 19.83 12.01 -29.27
C GLU A 44 21.06 11.60 -28.45
N ASN A 45 21.34 10.30 -28.30
CA ASN A 45 22.39 9.81 -27.41
C ASN A 45 23.33 8.80 -28.06
N ASP A 46 24.56 8.79 -27.58
CA ASP A 46 25.56 7.76 -27.88
C ASP A 46 25.29 6.47 -27.09
N LEU A 47 25.85 5.36 -27.59
CA LEU A 47 25.70 4.05 -26.96
C LEU A 47 26.14 4.04 -25.49
N SER A 48 27.21 4.76 -25.15
CA SER A 48 27.72 4.89 -23.78
C SER A 48 26.72 5.55 -22.82
N LYS A 49 26.00 6.57 -23.29
CA LYS A 49 25.02 7.29 -22.49
C LYS A 49 23.76 6.44 -22.27
N ILE A 50 23.32 5.71 -23.29
CA ILE A 50 22.21 4.75 -23.15
C ILE A 50 22.62 3.62 -22.19
N ALA A 51 23.86 3.13 -22.25
CA ALA A 51 24.38 2.11 -21.33
C ALA A 51 24.37 2.58 -19.86
N SER A 52 24.75 3.84 -19.61
CA SER A 52 24.69 4.45 -18.27
C SER A 52 23.25 4.53 -17.76
N LEU A 53 22.31 4.95 -18.60
CA LEU A 53 20.88 4.98 -18.25
C LEU A 53 20.35 3.58 -17.97
N LYS A 54 20.72 2.58 -18.77
CA LYS A 54 20.36 1.17 -18.56
C LYS A 54 20.81 0.69 -17.20
N SER A 55 22.11 0.82 -16.90
CA SER A 55 22.67 0.42 -15.61
C SER A 55 22.00 1.12 -14.43
N GLY A 56 21.73 2.42 -14.57
CA GLY A 56 21.05 3.21 -13.52
C GLY A 56 19.60 2.81 -13.29
N ILE A 57 18.85 2.42 -14.33
CA ILE A 57 17.48 1.91 -14.20
C ILE A 57 17.47 0.48 -13.67
N ASP A 58 18.34 -0.39 -14.16
CA ASP A 58 18.42 -1.78 -13.69
C ASP A 58 18.74 -1.84 -12.19
N SER A 59 19.66 -0.98 -11.71
CA SER A 59 19.92 -0.82 -10.27
C SER A 59 18.68 -0.38 -9.48
N GLN A 60 17.86 0.52 -10.02
CA GLN A 60 16.63 0.96 -9.37
C GLN A 60 15.53 -0.11 -9.40
N VAL A 61 15.48 -0.94 -10.44
CA VAL A 61 14.58 -2.10 -10.51
C VAL A 61 14.98 -3.14 -9.46
N GLU A 62 16.27 -3.44 -9.32
CA GLU A 62 16.78 -4.34 -8.28
C GLU A 62 16.48 -3.82 -6.88
N PHE A 63 16.68 -2.53 -6.63
CA PHE A 63 16.23 -1.91 -5.38
C PHE A 63 14.71 -2.04 -5.19
N GLY A 64 13.93 -1.86 -6.27
CA GLY A 64 12.49 -2.05 -6.26
C GLY A 64 12.05 -3.48 -5.89
N LYS A 65 12.80 -4.50 -6.32
CA LYS A 65 12.55 -5.90 -5.90
C LYS A 65 12.79 -6.07 -4.40
N GLN A 66 13.79 -5.41 -3.83
CA GLN A 66 14.08 -5.44 -2.40
C GLN A 66 13.00 -4.74 -1.55
N ILE A 67 12.25 -3.78 -2.12
CA ILE A 67 11.11 -3.14 -1.44
C ILE A 67 10.05 -4.17 -1.03
N ASN A 68 9.84 -5.25 -1.81
CA ASN A 68 8.90 -6.30 -1.40
C ASN A 68 9.29 -6.97 -0.08
N ILE A 69 10.59 -7.13 0.19
CA ILE A 69 11.09 -7.67 1.46
C ILE A 69 10.81 -6.67 2.59
N ILE A 70 11.05 -5.39 2.35
CA ILE A 70 10.74 -4.31 3.31
C ILE A 70 9.24 -4.30 3.63
N PHE A 71 8.38 -4.52 2.64
CA PHE A 71 6.94 -4.64 2.85
C PHE A 71 6.54 -5.87 3.64
N ALA A 72 7.17 -7.03 3.40
CA ALA A 72 6.92 -8.22 4.19
C ALA A 72 7.29 -7.99 5.66
N ILE A 73 8.44 -7.38 5.94
CA ILE A 73 8.88 -7.02 7.29
C ILE A 73 7.92 -6.02 7.93
N SER A 74 7.52 -4.97 7.20
CA SER A 74 6.60 -3.95 7.70
C SER A 74 5.23 -4.54 8.04
N THR A 75 4.72 -5.45 7.20
CA THR A 75 3.45 -6.15 7.42
C THR A 75 3.53 -7.09 8.61
N PHE A 76 4.68 -7.75 8.81
CA PHE A 76 4.92 -8.60 9.97
C PHE A 76 4.92 -7.77 11.26
N ILE A 77 5.64 -6.65 11.31
CA ILE A 77 5.67 -5.75 12.46
C ILE A 77 4.26 -5.21 12.75
N LEU A 78 3.56 -4.76 11.71
CA LEU A 78 2.20 -4.23 11.84
C LEU A 78 1.23 -5.27 12.39
N SER A 79 1.27 -6.51 11.87
CA SER A 79 0.46 -7.62 12.37
C SER A 79 0.79 -7.95 13.83
N THR A 80 2.07 -7.90 14.18
CA THR A 80 2.56 -8.16 15.56
C THR A 80 2.09 -7.10 16.55
N ILE A 81 1.90 -5.85 16.12
CA ILE A 81 1.37 -4.76 16.96
C ILE A 81 -0.16 -4.80 17.03
N LEU A 82 -0.83 -5.07 15.89
CA LEU A 82 -2.29 -5.08 15.80
C LEU A 82 -2.93 -6.25 16.57
N ALA A 83 -2.28 -7.42 16.61
CA ALA A 83 -2.84 -8.59 17.30
C ALA A 83 -3.00 -8.36 18.83
N PRO A 84 -1.98 -7.91 19.58
CA PRO A 84 -2.13 -7.52 20.97
C PRO A 84 -3.10 -6.38 21.18
N LEU A 85 -3.14 -5.39 20.29
CA LEU A 85 -4.08 -4.26 20.38
C LEU A 85 -5.54 -4.73 20.31
N THR A 86 -5.83 -5.69 19.43
CA THR A 86 -7.15 -6.32 19.34
C THR A 86 -7.50 -7.08 20.61
N PHE A 87 -6.52 -7.78 21.19
CA PHE A 87 -6.70 -8.44 22.48
C PHE A 87 -6.98 -7.44 23.61
N TYR A 88 -6.26 -6.33 23.70
CA TYR A 88 -6.52 -5.30 24.72
C TYR A 88 -7.90 -4.64 24.56
N LEU A 89 -8.34 -4.40 23.33
CA LEU A 89 -9.70 -3.94 23.05
C LEU A 89 -10.74 -4.96 23.53
N GLN A 90 -10.54 -6.25 23.27
CA GLN A 90 -11.43 -7.31 23.79
C GLN A 90 -11.41 -7.39 25.32
N GLN A 91 -10.25 -7.20 25.97
CA GLN A 91 -10.19 -7.16 27.44
C GLN A 91 -10.96 -5.95 28.00
N SER A 92 -11.02 -4.83 27.28
CA SER A 92 -11.79 -3.66 27.69
C SER A 92 -13.31 -3.88 27.68
N ILE A 93 -13.80 -4.88 26.94
CA ILE A 93 -15.23 -5.27 26.93
C ILE A 93 -15.59 -5.99 28.24
N LYS A 94 -14.65 -6.70 28.86
CA LYS A 94 -14.92 -7.48 30.07
C LYS A 94 -15.41 -6.65 31.25
N THR A 95 -15.00 -5.38 31.35
CA THR A 95 -15.50 -4.50 32.41
C THR A 95 -16.98 -4.17 32.21
N ILE A 96 -17.41 -4.03 30.96
CA ILE A 96 -18.83 -3.85 30.60
C ILE A 96 -19.61 -5.14 30.92
N ASP A 97 -19.05 -6.31 30.57
CA ASP A 97 -19.65 -7.61 30.89
C ASP A 97 -19.80 -7.82 32.40
N TRP A 98 -18.76 -7.53 33.18
CA TRP A 98 -18.79 -7.66 34.65
C TRP A 98 -19.80 -6.71 35.29
N GLN A 99 -19.93 -5.48 34.80
CA GLN A 99 -20.92 -4.54 35.32
C GLN A 99 -22.34 -5.01 35.04
N HIS A 100 -22.59 -5.57 33.86
CA HIS A 100 -23.89 -6.15 33.51
C HIS A 100 -24.17 -7.40 34.35
N GLU A 101 -23.20 -8.30 34.51
CA GLU A 101 -23.33 -9.51 35.33
C GLU A 101 -23.66 -9.18 36.79
N VAL A 102 -22.94 -8.24 37.39
CA VAL A 102 -23.19 -7.78 38.77
C VAL A 102 -24.60 -7.21 38.90
N ARG A 103 -25.04 -6.36 37.96
CA ARG A 103 -26.40 -5.81 37.97
C ARG A 103 -27.45 -6.91 37.85
N MET A 104 -27.28 -7.85 36.92
CA MET A 104 -28.19 -8.99 36.75
C MET A 104 -28.27 -9.89 37.99
N VAL A 105 -27.17 -10.08 38.73
CA VAL A 105 -27.17 -10.84 40.00
C VAL A 105 -27.99 -10.11 41.06
N VAL A 106 -27.77 -8.81 41.25
CA VAL A 106 -28.52 -7.99 42.22
C VAL A 106 -30.01 -7.99 41.88
N THR A 107 -30.36 -7.78 40.61
CA THR A 107 -31.75 -7.82 40.11
C THR A 107 -32.41 -9.19 40.33
N LYS A 108 -31.67 -10.30 40.14
CA LYS A 108 -32.19 -11.65 40.42
C LYS A 108 -32.41 -11.88 41.92
N GLU A 109 -31.54 -11.35 42.77
CA GLU A 109 -31.68 -11.41 44.22
C GLU A 109 -32.91 -10.61 44.68
N GLU A 110 -33.09 -9.39 44.18
CA GLU A 110 -34.28 -8.56 44.41
C GLU A 110 -35.57 -9.24 43.92
N LEU A 111 -35.54 -9.89 42.76
CA LEU A 111 -36.66 -10.67 42.23
C LEU A 111 -37.02 -11.85 43.16
N SER A 112 -36.03 -12.52 43.75
CA SER A 112 -36.24 -13.64 44.67
C SER A 112 -36.92 -13.19 45.98
N ILE A 113 -36.59 -12.00 46.45
CA ILE A 113 -37.18 -11.37 47.64
C ILE A 113 -38.61 -10.88 47.32
N ALA A 114 -38.81 -10.24 46.18
CA ALA A 114 -40.09 -9.70 45.74
C ALA A 114 -41.14 -10.79 45.45
N LYS A 115 -40.71 -11.99 45.02
CA LYS A 115 -41.60 -13.14 44.77
C LYS A 115 -42.37 -13.60 46.01
N ASN A 116 -41.88 -13.25 47.20
CA ASN A 116 -42.48 -13.56 48.51
C ASN A 116 -43.38 -12.45 49.06
N ASN A 117 -43.61 -11.35 48.32
CA ASN A 117 -44.27 -10.14 48.81
C ASN A 117 -45.60 -9.84 48.07
N VAL A 118 -46.51 -9.08 48.70
CA VAL A 118 -47.88 -8.83 48.21
C VAL A 118 -47.91 -7.82 47.05
N GLU A 119 -46.93 -6.93 46.94
CA GLU A 119 -46.78 -5.92 45.85
C GLU A 119 -46.01 -6.44 44.62
N LYS A 120 -46.18 -7.73 44.33
CA LYS A 120 -45.39 -8.48 43.36
C LYS A 120 -45.41 -7.91 41.94
N GLU A 121 -46.57 -7.47 41.43
CA GLU A 121 -46.70 -6.98 40.05
C GLU A 121 -46.01 -5.64 39.81
N ALA A 122 -46.11 -4.70 40.76
CA ALA A 122 -45.47 -3.40 40.67
C ALA A 122 -43.94 -3.54 40.69
N ILE A 123 -43.42 -4.39 41.58
CA ILE A 123 -41.97 -4.67 41.69
C ILE A 123 -41.46 -5.41 40.44
N LEU A 124 -42.23 -6.35 39.87
CA LEU A 124 -41.89 -7.04 38.63
C LEU A 124 -41.82 -6.10 37.42
N SER A 125 -42.75 -5.15 37.29
CA SER A 125 -42.71 -4.18 36.19
C SER A 125 -41.45 -3.32 36.27
N LYS A 126 -41.11 -2.82 37.47
CA LYS A 126 -39.93 -1.99 37.71
C LYS A 126 -38.62 -2.75 37.44
N LEU A 127 -38.54 -4.02 37.85
CA LEU A 127 -37.39 -4.89 37.55
C LEU A 127 -37.27 -5.17 36.06
N THR A 128 -38.39 -5.35 35.36
CA THR A 128 -38.40 -5.59 33.91
C THR A 128 -37.91 -4.37 33.14
N ASP A 129 -38.36 -3.17 33.53
CA ASP A 129 -37.92 -1.91 32.94
C ASP A 129 -36.42 -1.67 33.18
N GLN A 130 -35.93 -1.96 34.40
CA GLN A 130 -34.51 -1.87 34.73
C GLN A 130 -33.65 -2.85 33.92
N ILE A 131 -34.12 -4.09 33.71
CA ILE A 131 -33.41 -5.08 32.87
C ILE A 131 -33.38 -4.63 31.42
N SER A 132 -34.49 -4.08 30.91
CA SER A 132 -34.55 -3.58 29.53
C SER A 132 -33.60 -2.40 29.33
N GLU A 133 -33.60 -1.44 30.24
CA GLU A 133 -32.70 -0.27 30.20
C GLU A 133 -31.24 -0.70 30.31
N ASP A 134 -30.91 -1.67 31.16
CA ASP A 134 -29.53 -2.15 31.29
C ASP A 134 -29.07 -2.94 30.07
N SER A 135 -29.97 -3.71 29.44
CA SER A 135 -29.71 -4.40 28.17
C SER A 135 -29.45 -3.41 27.03
N ASP A 136 -30.23 -2.34 26.94
CA ASP A 136 -30.06 -1.30 25.92
C ASP A 136 -28.74 -0.53 26.12
N ASN A 137 -28.42 -0.16 27.36
CA ASN A 137 -27.16 0.48 27.72
C ASN A 137 -25.95 -0.42 27.42
N TYR A 138 -26.06 -1.72 27.68
CA TYR A 138 -25.05 -2.71 27.34
C TYR A 138 -24.85 -2.81 25.83
N HIS A 139 -25.94 -2.89 25.06
CA HIS A 139 -25.89 -2.95 23.60
C HIS A 139 -25.28 -1.69 22.99
N GLU A 140 -25.66 -0.50 23.47
CA GLU A 140 -25.09 0.76 23.02
C GLU A 140 -23.60 0.87 23.35
N GLY A 141 -23.18 0.39 24.52
CA GLY A 141 -21.78 0.31 24.93
C GLY A 141 -20.95 -0.56 23.98
N LEU A 142 -21.47 -1.73 23.60
CA LEU A 142 -20.82 -2.62 22.63
C LEU A 142 -20.71 -1.98 21.24
N LEU A 143 -21.79 -1.33 20.76
CA LEU A 143 -21.80 -0.66 19.46
C LEU A 143 -20.77 0.49 19.38
N LYS A 144 -20.67 1.31 20.44
CA LYS A 144 -19.65 2.38 20.53
C LYS A 144 -18.23 1.82 20.45
N MET A 145 -17.96 0.70 21.13
CA MET A 145 -16.64 0.06 21.09
C MET A 145 -16.32 -0.54 19.72
N GLN A 146 -17.31 -1.16 19.07
CA GLN A 146 -17.17 -1.67 17.72
C GLN A 146 -16.86 -0.54 16.72
N ASP A 147 -17.57 0.59 16.82
CA ASP A 147 -17.33 1.77 15.96
C ASP A 147 -15.93 2.36 16.17
N LEU A 148 -15.46 2.46 17.42
CA LEU A 148 -14.10 2.90 17.73
C LEU A 148 -13.03 1.96 17.14
N GLN A 149 -13.23 0.64 17.25
CA GLN A 149 -12.34 -0.34 16.66
C GLN A 149 -12.33 -0.24 15.12
N SER A 150 -13.49 -0.13 14.49
CA SER A 150 -13.61 0.04 13.04
C SER A 150 -12.94 1.33 12.55
N LYS A 151 -13.13 2.45 13.25
CA LYS A 151 -12.47 3.72 12.93
C LYS A 151 -10.95 3.62 13.05
N MET A 152 -10.45 2.99 14.11
CA MET A 152 -9.01 2.77 14.30
C MET A 152 -8.41 1.95 13.16
N LEU A 153 -9.09 0.86 12.75
CA LEU A 153 -8.64 0.05 11.62
C LEU A 153 -8.64 0.84 10.32
N LEU A 154 -9.68 1.64 10.04
CA LEU A 154 -9.73 2.47 8.83
C LEU A 154 -8.59 3.50 8.79
N ILE A 155 -8.31 4.17 9.91
CA ILE A 155 -7.22 5.17 10.01
C ILE A 155 -5.85 4.53 9.72
N ILE A 156 -5.64 3.27 10.09
CA ILE A 156 -4.36 2.57 9.89
C ILE A 156 -4.28 1.97 8.48
N PHE A 157 -5.32 1.26 8.02
CA PHE A 157 -5.28 0.51 6.76
C PHE A 157 -5.35 1.41 5.53
N ILE A 158 -6.15 2.48 5.55
CA ILE A 158 -6.29 3.37 4.39
C ILE A 158 -4.93 3.96 3.95
N PRO A 159 -4.15 4.65 4.81
CA PRO A 159 -2.87 5.21 4.38
C PRO A 159 -1.88 4.11 3.98
N LEU A 160 -1.91 2.96 4.66
CA LEU A 160 -1.08 1.81 4.29
C LEU A 160 -1.36 1.36 2.85
N ILE A 161 -2.63 1.16 2.49
CA ILE A 161 -3.05 0.79 1.14
C ILE A 161 -2.57 1.83 0.11
N PHE A 162 -2.71 3.12 0.39
CA PHE A 162 -2.23 4.17 -0.51
C PHE A 162 -0.70 4.10 -0.73
N ILE A 163 0.08 3.87 0.33
CA ILE A 163 1.54 3.69 0.23
C ILE A 163 1.87 2.47 -0.64
N PHE A 164 1.18 1.34 -0.42
CA PHE A 164 1.36 0.12 -1.20
C PHE A 164 1.04 0.33 -2.69
N VAL A 165 -0.10 0.94 -2.99
CA VAL A 165 -0.51 1.24 -4.37
C VAL A 165 0.52 2.15 -5.05
N ALA A 166 0.97 3.21 -4.37
CA ALA A 166 1.97 4.12 -4.91
C ALA A 166 3.31 3.43 -5.19
N ALA A 167 3.76 2.55 -4.30
CA ALA A 167 5.00 1.80 -4.48
C ALA A 167 4.91 0.78 -5.62
N ILE A 168 3.80 0.04 -5.74
CA ILE A 168 3.56 -0.90 -6.83
C ILE A 168 3.51 -0.16 -8.18
N MET A 169 2.81 0.98 -8.23
CA MET A 169 2.74 1.84 -9.41
C MET A 169 4.12 2.33 -9.83
N ARG A 170 4.95 2.76 -8.87
CA ARG A 170 6.35 3.15 -9.12
C ARG A 170 7.19 1.98 -9.63
N PHE A 171 7.06 0.80 -9.04
CA PHE A 171 7.81 -0.38 -9.47
C PHE A 171 7.45 -0.81 -10.89
N LYS A 172 6.15 -0.86 -11.22
CA LYS A 172 5.67 -1.12 -12.58
C LYS A 172 6.22 -0.14 -13.60
N TRP A 173 6.31 1.14 -13.23
CA TRP A 173 6.90 2.17 -14.08
C TRP A 173 8.38 1.94 -14.34
N LEU A 174 9.16 1.62 -13.30
CA LEU A 174 10.58 1.32 -13.45
C LEU A 174 10.83 0.10 -14.34
N LEU A 175 10.01 -0.95 -14.23
CA LEU A 175 10.09 -2.11 -15.12
C LEU A 175 9.84 -1.71 -16.58
N SER A 176 8.80 -0.90 -16.83
CA SER A 176 8.48 -0.41 -18.17
C SER A 176 9.62 0.45 -18.74
N LEU A 177 10.25 1.30 -17.92
CA LEU A 177 11.44 2.06 -18.32
C LEU A 177 12.63 1.16 -18.66
N SER A 178 12.89 0.14 -17.84
CA SER A 178 14.00 -0.79 -18.05
C SER A 178 13.87 -1.46 -19.43
N THR A 179 12.68 -1.99 -19.74
CA THR A 179 12.40 -2.58 -21.06
C THR A 179 12.55 -1.56 -22.19
N CYS A 180 12.05 -0.34 -22.02
CA CYS A 180 12.19 0.72 -23.04
C CYS A 180 13.67 1.06 -23.31
N VAL A 181 14.48 1.21 -22.27
CA VAL A 181 15.90 1.56 -22.38
C VAL A 181 16.71 0.40 -22.94
N GLU A 182 16.38 -0.84 -22.57
CA GLU A 182 17.02 -2.04 -23.11
C GLU A 182 16.75 -2.22 -24.61
N ASN A 183 15.51 -1.98 -25.04
CA ASN A 183 15.14 -1.94 -26.45
C ASN A 183 15.91 -0.83 -27.19
N ALA A 184 16.00 0.38 -26.63
CA ALA A 184 16.77 1.48 -27.21
C ALA A 184 18.27 1.17 -27.33
N PHE A 185 18.85 0.53 -26.31
CA PHE A 185 20.25 0.13 -26.30
C PHE A 185 20.56 -0.89 -27.40
N THR A 186 19.71 -1.91 -27.53
CA THR A 186 19.85 -2.96 -28.54
C THR A 186 19.73 -2.38 -29.95
N GLU A 187 18.74 -1.51 -30.19
CA GLU A 187 18.54 -0.84 -31.47
C GLU A 187 19.75 0.04 -31.87
N LYS A 188 20.29 0.83 -30.93
CA LYS A 188 21.48 1.66 -31.17
C LYS A 188 22.72 0.81 -31.46
N LYS A 189 22.92 -0.28 -30.71
CA LYS A 189 24.04 -1.21 -30.90
C LYS A 189 24.00 -1.85 -32.30
N GLU A 190 22.84 -2.26 -32.77
CA GLU A 190 22.67 -2.79 -34.12
C GLU A 190 22.96 -1.76 -35.21
N GLN A 191 22.53 -0.50 -35.02
CA GLN A 191 22.82 0.58 -35.98
C GLN A 191 24.31 0.85 -36.10
N GLU A 192 25.04 0.90 -34.97
CA GLU A 192 26.49 1.09 -34.98
C GLU A 192 27.22 -0.09 -35.64
N LEU A 193 26.83 -1.33 -35.35
CA LEU A 193 27.39 -2.53 -35.99
C LEU A 193 27.17 -2.53 -37.51
N LYS A 194 25.95 -2.25 -37.97
CA LYS A 194 25.64 -2.13 -39.41
C LYS A 194 26.45 -1.01 -40.07
N SER A 195 26.67 0.11 -39.38
CA SER A 195 27.49 1.21 -39.90
C SER A 195 28.97 0.84 -40.03
N LYS A 196 29.52 0.08 -39.07
CA LYS A 196 30.91 -0.42 -39.10
C LYS A 196 31.11 -1.43 -40.22
N SER A 197 30.22 -2.41 -40.35
CA SER A 197 30.26 -3.40 -41.44
C SER A 197 30.20 -2.73 -42.81
N ARG A 198 29.32 -1.73 -43.03
CA ARG A 198 29.31 -0.97 -44.30
C ARG A 198 30.62 -0.23 -44.57
N ARG A 199 31.24 0.37 -43.55
CA ARG A 199 32.53 1.06 -43.70
C ARG A 199 33.64 0.08 -44.07
N GLU A 200 33.68 -1.09 -43.43
CA GLU A 200 34.63 -2.15 -43.76
C GLU A 200 34.44 -2.70 -45.18
N ASP A 201 33.19 -2.88 -45.62
CA ASP A 201 32.88 -3.31 -46.98
C ASP A 201 33.30 -2.27 -48.03
N ILE A 202 33.15 -0.97 -47.73
CA ILE A 202 33.63 0.11 -48.61
C ILE A 202 35.15 0.11 -48.67
N LEU A 203 35.83 0.01 -47.52
CA LEU A 203 37.29 -0.03 -47.44
C LEU A 203 37.90 -1.27 -48.11
N ARG A 204 37.17 -2.38 -48.19
CA ARG A 204 37.59 -3.58 -48.93
C ARG A 204 37.36 -3.50 -50.44
N ARG A 205 36.51 -2.58 -50.90
CA ARG A 205 36.22 -2.37 -52.33
C ARG A 205 37.05 -1.26 -52.97
N CYS A 206 37.70 -0.42 -52.18
CA CYS A 206 38.71 0.55 -52.61
C CYS A 206 40.09 -0.07 -52.56
#